data_AF-A0A0G9K3S0-F1
#
_entry.id   AF-A0A0G9K3S0-F1
#
_cell.length_a   1.000
_cell.length_b   1.000
_cell.length_c   1.000
_cell.angle_alpha   90.00
_cell.angle_beta   90.00
_cell.angle_gamma   90.00
#
_symmetry.space_group_name_H-M   'P 1'
#
loop_
_entity.id
_entity.type
_entity.pdbx_description
1 polymer ?
#
loop_
_entity_poly.entity_id
_entity_poly.type
_entity_poly.pdbx_seq_one_letter_code
_entity_poly.pdbx_strand_id
1 'polypeptide(L)' 'MQIRVYLDSGRFMLLNVTKFEMLKDLADKYNRWEYC' A
#
# COMPACT_ATOMS: atom_id res chain seq x y z
N MET A 1 -9.18 -5.59 3.06
CA MET A 1 -8.98 -4.73 1.89
C MET A 1 -7.60 -4.99 1.35
N GLN A 2 -7.46 -5.35 0.08
CA GLN A 2 -6.17 -5.65 -0.51
C GLN A 2 -5.67 -4.42 -1.26
N ILE A 3 -4.42 -4.03 -1.00
CA ILE A 3 -3.81 -2.83 -1.57
C ILE A 3 -2.53 -3.24 -2.27
N ARG A 4 -2.34 -2.75 -3.48
CA ARG A 4 -1.09 -2.90 -4.21
C ARG A 4 -0.23 -1.67 -3.97
N VAL A 5 0.96 -1.87 -3.40
CA VAL A 5 1.96 -0.80 -3.23
C VAL A 5 3.07 -0.96 -4.25
N TYR A 6 3.51 0.16 -4.81
CA TYR A 6 4.62 0.20 -5.76
C TYR A 6 5.90 0.60 -5.04
N LEU A 7 6.95 -0.18 -5.23
CA LEU A 7 8.27 0.06 -4.68
C LEU A 7 9.12 0.84 -5.68
N ASP A 8 10.12 1.56 -5.18
CA ASP A 8 11.06 2.30 -6.03
C ASP A 8 11.88 1.39 -6.97
N SER A 9 11.95 0.10 -6.65
CA SER A 9 12.55 -0.93 -7.51
C SER A 9 11.72 -1.27 -8.76
N GLY A 10 10.54 -0.66 -8.93
CA GLY A 10 9.60 -0.96 -10.02
C GLY A 10 8.75 -2.22 -9.79
N ARG A 11 8.99 -2.95 -8.69
CA ARG A 11 8.15 -4.07 -8.26
C ARG A 11 6.94 -3.57 -7.47
N PHE A 12 5.92 -4.42 -7.37
CA PHE A 12 4.80 -4.17 -6.47
C PHE A 12 4.67 -5.27 -5.41
N MET A 13 4.05 -4.91 -4.29
CA MET A 13 3.70 -5.83 -3.21
C MET A 13 2.22 -5.68 -2.89
N LEU A 14 1.57 -6.78 -2.49
CA LEU A 14 0.18 -6.79 -2.07
C LEU A 14 0.12 -6.81 -0.54
N LEU A 15 -0.60 -5.84 0.02
CA LEU A 15 -0.80 -5.69 1.45
C LEU A 15 -2.28 -5.88 1.79
N ASN A 16 -2.55 -6.71 2.79
CA ASN A 16 -3.88 -6.84 3.34
C ASN A 16 -4.06 -5.84 4.48
N VAL A 17 -4.85 -4.81 4.21
CA VAL A 17 -5.25 -3.80 5.18
C VAL A 17 -6.59 -4.19 5.78
N THR A 18 -6.62 -4.29 7.11
CA THR A 18 -7.82 -4.63 7.89
C THR A 18 -8.37 -3.45 8.68
N LYS A 19 -7.55 -2.44 8.96
CA LYS A 19 -7.90 -1.24 9.74
C LYS A 19 -7.62 0.03 8.96
N PHE A 20 -8.43 1.06 9.21
CA PHE A 20 -8.27 2.35 8.56
C PHE A 20 -6.95 3.04 8.91
N GLU A 21 -6.45 2.90 10.15
CA GLU A 21 -5.17 3.49 10.58
C GLU A 21 -3.99 3.03 9.72
N MET A 22 -4.00 1.77 9.28
CA MET A 22 -2.96 1.20 8.43
C MET A 22 -2.91 1.84 7.04
N LEU A 23 -4.01 2.46 6.56
CA LEU A 23 -4.00 3.21 5.30
C LEU A 23 -3.13 4.46 5.41
N LYS A 24 -3.15 5.12 6.57
CA LYS A 24 -2.35 6.33 6.80
C LYS A 24 -0.87 5.99 6.81
N ASP A 25 -0.50 4.93 7.52
CA ASP A 25 0.89 4.42 7.55
C ASP A 25 1.37 4.00 6.15
N LEU A 26 0.48 3.41 5.35
CA LEU A 26 0.78 2.98 3.99
C LEU A 26 0.95 4.17 3.03
N ALA A 27 0.13 5.21 3.17
CA ALA A 27 0.24 6.44 2.40
C ALA A 27 1.51 7.24 2.75
N ASP A 28 1.93 7.25 4.01
CA ASP A 28 3.17 7.90 4.43
C ASP A 28 4.41 7.12 3.98
N LYS A 29 4.31 5.77 3.92
CA LYS A 29 5.45 4.90 3.61
C LYS A 29 5.67 4.65 2.12
N TYR A 30 4.60 4.67 1.31
CA TYR A 30 4.69 4.36 -0.11
C TYR A 30 4.14 5.52 -0.95
N ASN A 31 4.98 6.04 -1.85
CA ASN A 31 4.62 7.15 -2.74
C ASN A 31 3.46 6.80 -3.70
N ARG A 32 3.30 5.52 -4.05
CA ARG A 32 2.29 5.07 -5.00
C ARG A 32 1.67 3.76 -4.56
N TRP A 33 0.35 3.75 -4.49
CA TRP A 33 -0.44 2.57 -4.14
C TRP A 33 -1.83 2.64 -4.79
N GLU A 34 -2.47 1.49 -4.98
CA GLU A 34 -3.81 1.38 -5.56
C GLU A 34 -4.66 0.33 -4.85
N TYR A 35 -5.98 0.54 -4.86
CA TYR A 35 -6.96 -0.42 -4.39
C TYR A 35 -7.05 -1.59 -5.38
N CYS A 36 -7.08 -2.84 -4.87
CA CYS A 36 -7.32 -4.05 -5.67
C CYS A 36 -8.69 -4.65 -5.35
#